data_AF-A0A2G9LWY7-F1
#
_entry.id   AF-A0A2G9LWY7-F1
#
_cell.length_a   1.000
_cell.length_b   1.000
_cell.length_c   1.000
_cell.angle_alpha   90.00
_cell.angle_beta   90.00
_cell.angle_gamma   90.00
#
_symmetry.space_group_name_H-M   'P 1'
#
loop_
_entity.id
_entity.type
_entity.pdbx_description
1 polymer ?
#
loop_
_entity_poly.entity_id
_entity_poly.type
_entity_poly.pdbx_seq_one_letter_code
_entity_poly.pdbx_strand_id
1 'polypeptide(L)'
;MSDGRSEKPRLLIATDWFLPRIDGISRFLAAVLPVISQDYAITILAPDFGPEPPLPEGCSLIRFPVSKVLKFRGCAATKTDAAVVHQQVRQ
;
A
#
# COMPACT_ATOMS: atom_id res chain seq x y z
N MET A 1 17.68 12.90 -30.21
CA MET A 1 17.68 13.49 -28.85
C MET A 1 16.59 12.76 -28.09
N SER A 2 16.99 11.80 -27.26
CA SER A 2 16.11 10.79 -26.67
C SER A 2 15.52 11.32 -25.35
N ASP A 3 14.20 11.27 -25.22
CA ASP A 3 13.44 11.73 -24.05
C ASP A 3 13.63 10.74 -22.88
N GLY A 4 14.58 11.04 -22.00
CA GLY A 4 15.08 10.14 -20.95
C GLY A 4 14.42 10.35 -19.59
N ARG A 5 13.15 9.94 -19.43
CA ARG A 5 12.59 9.74 -18.07
C ARG A 5 13.00 8.37 -17.54
N SER A 6 14.11 8.34 -16.80
CA SER A 6 14.50 7.22 -15.95
C SER A 6 13.68 7.28 -14.63
N GLU A 7 12.36 7.17 -14.72
CA GLU A 7 11.51 6.95 -13.55
C GLU A 7 11.15 5.48 -13.48
N LYS A 8 11.38 4.86 -12.31
CA LYS A 8 11.01 3.47 -12.06
C LYS A 8 9.52 3.26 -12.42
N PRO A 9 9.15 2.15 -13.08
CA PRO A 9 7.75 1.82 -13.32
C PRO A 9 6.94 1.83 -12.02
N ARG A 10 5.71 2.36 -12.07
CA ARG A 10 4.84 2.50 -10.91
C ARG A 10 4.10 1.20 -10.62
N LEU A 11 4.19 0.68 -9.40
CA LEU A 11 3.52 -0.53 -8.95
C LEU A 11 2.56 -0.21 -7.80
N LEU A 12 1.28 -0.49 -7.98
CA LEU A 12 0.25 -0.32 -6.94
C LEU A 12 -0.12 -1.68 -6.35
N ILE A 13 0.02 -1.84 -5.03
CA ILE A 13 -0.35 -3.05 -4.30
C ILE A 13 -1.54 -2.72 -3.42
N ALA A 14 -2.72 -3.24 -3.75
CA ALA A 14 -3.90 -3.12 -2.90
C ALA A 14 -4.07 -4.38 -2.05
N THR A 15 -4.08 -4.21 -0.73
CA THR A 15 -4.25 -5.31 0.21
C THR A 15 -5.26 -4.95 1.30
N ASP A 16 -6.10 -5.91 1.65
CA ASP A 16 -7.04 -5.83 2.76
C ASP A 16 -6.35 -6.08 4.12
N TRP A 17 -5.15 -6.66 4.11
CA TRP A 17 -4.32 -6.94 5.29
C TRP A 17 -2.87 -6.54 5.08
N PHE A 18 -2.40 -5.61 5.93
CA PHE A 18 -1.00 -5.22 6.01
C PHE A 18 -0.56 -5.12 7.47
N LEU A 19 0.75 -4.97 7.68
CA LEU A 19 1.35 -4.77 9.00
C LEU A 19 0.63 -3.65 9.78
N PRO A 20 0.41 -3.78 11.10
CA PRO A 20 1.09 -4.68 12.05
C PRO A 20 0.49 -6.09 12.19
N ARG A 21 -0.58 -6.42 11.44
CA ARG A 21 -1.09 -7.80 11.44
C ARG A 21 -0.13 -8.70 10.68
N ILE A 22 0.28 -9.80 11.30
CA ILE A 22 1.18 -10.78 10.71
C ILE A 22 0.33 -11.91 10.16
N ASP A 23 0.11 -11.89 8.84
CA ASP A 23 -0.53 -12.97 8.08
C ASP A 23 0.43 -13.47 6.97
N GLY A 24 -0.04 -14.42 6.16
CA GLY A 24 0.75 -14.94 5.05
C GLY A 24 1.11 -13.86 4.02
N ILE A 25 0.20 -12.92 3.74
CA ILE A 25 0.39 -11.86 2.74
C ILE A 25 1.36 -10.82 3.26
N SER A 26 1.21 -10.34 4.50
CA SER A 26 2.12 -9.36 5.10
C SER A 26 3.54 -9.91 5.22
N ARG A 27 3.72 -11.20 5.53
CA ARG A 27 5.04 -11.85 5.52
C ARG A 27 5.64 -11.94 4.12
N PHE A 28 4.84 -12.29 3.12
CA PHE A 28 5.26 -12.34 1.73
C PHE A 28 5.69 -10.95 1.24
N LEU A 29 4.85 -9.93 1.47
CA LEU A 29 5.17 -8.56 1.10
C LEU A 29 6.41 -8.05 1.82
N ALA A 30 6.56 -8.29 3.12
CA ALA A 30 7.76 -7.89 3.87
C ALA A 30 9.05 -8.52 3.31
N ALA A 31 8.98 -9.75 2.78
CA ALA A 31 10.12 -10.43 2.18
C ALA A 31 10.42 -9.95 0.75
N VAL A 32 9.37 -9.65 -0.03
CA VAL A 32 9.51 -9.33 -1.46
C VAL A 32 9.77 -7.84 -1.69
N LEU A 33 9.10 -6.95 -0.94
CA LEU A 33 9.17 -5.49 -1.11
C LEU A 33 10.59 -4.93 -1.18
N PRO A 34 11.57 -5.35 -0.34
CA PRO A 34 12.94 -4.83 -0.42
C PRO A 34 13.67 -5.14 -1.73
N VAL A 35 13.27 -6.22 -2.42
CA VAL A 35 13.86 -6.61 -3.70
C VAL A 35 13.16 -5.87 -4.82
N ILE A 36 11.83 -5.91 -4.87
CA ILE A 36 11.06 -5.30 -5.96
C ILE A 36 11.08 -3.76 -5.92
N SER A 37 11.36 -3.13 -4.78
CA SER A 37 11.50 -1.67 -4.70
C SER A 37 12.75 -1.15 -5.42
N GLN A 38 13.70 -2.03 -5.77
CA GLN A 38 14.87 -1.68 -6.59
C GLN A 38 14.46 -1.36 -8.03
N ASP A 39 13.45 -2.07 -8.54
CA ASP A 39 12.99 -1.95 -9.92
C ASP A 39 11.74 -1.06 -10.05
N TYR A 40 10.90 -0.98 -9.01
CA TYR A 40 9.61 -0.30 -9.05
C TYR A 40 9.49 0.83 -8.02
N ALA A 41 8.71 1.85 -8.36
CA ALA A 41 8.18 2.82 -7.40
C ALA A 41 6.86 2.27 -6.85
N ILE A 42 6.87 1.81 -5.60
CA ILE A 42 5.77 1.00 -5.04
C ILE A 42 4.87 1.85 -4.17
N THR A 43 3.56 1.73 -4.39
CA THR A 43 2.53 2.31 -3.54
C THR A 43 1.64 1.21 -2.99
N ILE A 44 1.56 1.09 -1.67
CA ILE A 44 0.75 0.08 -0.99
C ILE A 44 -0.52 0.76 -0.45
N LEU A 45 -1.67 0.22 -0.79
CA LEU A 45 -2.98 0.62 -0.29
C LEU A 45 -3.41 -0.40 0.77
N ALA A 46 -3.55 0.02 2.03
CA ALA A 46 -3.94 -0.86 3.13
C ALA A 46 -4.87 -0.18 4.15
N PRO A 47 -5.67 -0.93 4.94
CA PRO A 47 -6.41 -0.33 6.04
C PRO A 47 -5.50 0.07 7.21
N ASP A 48 -5.87 1.14 7.93
CA ASP A 48 -5.13 1.61 9.11
C ASP A 48 -5.43 0.78 10.36
N PHE A 49 -4.71 -0.33 10.53
CA PHE A 49 -4.89 -1.23 11.69
C PHE A 49 -4.07 -0.85 12.93
N GLY A 50 -3.28 0.23 12.91
CA GLY A 50 -2.48 0.62 14.07
C GLY A 50 -1.14 1.30 13.70
N PRO A 51 -0.06 1.09 14.46
CA PRO A 51 1.20 1.78 14.24
C PRO A 51 1.79 1.50 12.85
N GLU A 52 2.47 2.52 12.31
CA GLU A 52 3.07 2.45 10.99
C GLU A 52 4.23 1.44 10.96
N PRO A 53 4.22 0.47 10.04
CA PRO A 53 5.33 -0.46 9.90
C PRO A 53 6.54 0.20 9.24
N PRO A 54 7.77 -0.26 9.52
CA PRO A 54 8.94 0.17 8.77
C PRO A 54 8.82 -0.30 7.31
N LEU A 55 8.88 0.65 6.37
CA LEU A 55 8.86 0.38 4.93
C LEU A 55 10.27 0.54 4.34
N PRO A 56 10.64 -0.29 3.35
CA PRO A 56 11.90 -0.12 2.63
C PRO A 56 11.87 1.14 1.74
N GLU A 57 13.05 1.66 1.40
CA GLU A 57 13.19 2.80 0.49
C GLU A 57 12.55 2.50 -0.88
N GLY A 58 11.82 3.48 -1.42
CA GLY A 58 11.06 3.35 -2.67
C GLY A 58 9.66 2.75 -2.52
N CYS A 59 9.21 2.52 -1.28
CA CYS A 59 7.83 2.12 -0.96
C CYS A 59 7.08 3.23 -0.23
N SER A 60 5.88 3.55 -0.72
CA SER A 60 4.93 4.46 -0.09
C SER A 60 3.74 3.65 0.44
N LEU A 61 3.25 3.98 1.63
CA LEU A 61 2.07 3.34 2.22
C LEU A 61 0.94 4.36 2.40
N ILE A 62 -0.18 4.09 1.74
CA ILE A 62 -1.41 4.86 1.86
C ILE A 62 -2.38 4.03 2.69
N ARG A 63 -2.76 4.58 3.85
CA ARG A 63 -3.64 3.91 4.79
C ARG A 63 -5.05 4.51 4.78
N PHE A 64 -6.06 3.65 4.77
CA PHE A 64 -7.46 4.05 4.84
C PHE A 64 -8.01 3.85 6.26
N PRO A 65 -8.69 4.84 6.85
CA PRO A 65 -9.24 4.70 8.19
C PRO A 65 -10.30 3.59 8.23
N VAL A 66 -10.10 2.59 9.10
CA VAL A 66 -11.08 1.52 9.31
C VAL A 66 -12.17 2.00 10.25
N SER A 67 -13.42 2.03 9.76
CA SER A 67 -14.56 2.43 10.57
C SER A 67 -14.93 1.34 11.58
N LYS A 68 -14.84 1.64 12.88
CA LYS A 68 -15.20 0.71 13.98
C LYS A 68 -16.71 0.36 14.02
N VAL A 69 -17.55 1.16 13.37
CA VAL A 69 -19.02 1.08 13.42
C VAL A 69 -19.59 0.01 12.48
N LEU A 70 -18.88 -0.32 11.38
CA LEU A 70 -19.36 -1.29 10.40
C LEU A 70 -18.66 -2.65 10.58
N LYS A 71 -18.86 -3.28 11.75
CA LYS A 71 -18.50 -4.69 11.96
C LYS A 71 -19.64 -5.57 11.45
N PHE A 72 -19.72 -5.79 10.15
CA PHE A 72 -20.58 -6.85 9.60
C PHE A 72 -19.72 -8.10 9.36
N ARG A 73 -19.94 -9.15 10.17
CA ARG A 73 -19.33 -10.49 10.00
C ARG A 73 -17.79 -10.55 9.92
N GLY A 74 -17.06 -9.72 10.68
CA GLY A 74 -15.61 -9.88 10.85
C GLY A 74 -14.73 -9.23 9.78
N CYS A 75 -15.32 -8.60 8.75
CA CYS A 75 -14.61 -7.75 7.80
C CYS A 75 -14.92 -6.27 8.11
N ALA A 76 -13.90 -5.44 8.29
CA ALA A 76 -14.07 -4.00 8.44
C ALA A 76 -14.04 -3.37 7.03
N ALA A 77 -15.18 -2.90 6.55
CA ALA A 77 -15.24 -2.26 5.24
C ALA A 77 -14.52 -0.90 5.29
N THR A 78 -13.47 -0.75 4.50
CA THR A 78 -12.86 0.54 4.20
C THR A 78 -13.67 1.21 3.10
N LYS A 79 -14.18 2.42 3.36
CA LYS A 79 -14.68 3.27 2.27
C LYS A 79 -13.46 3.88 1.58
N THR A 80 -13.12 3.37 0.41
CA THR A 80 -12.10 3.97 -0.44
C THR A 80 -12.71 5.17 -1.15
N ASP A 81 -12.15 6.36 -0.92
CA ASP A 81 -12.50 7.55 -1.70
C ASP A 81 -11.68 7.58 -2.99
N ALA A 82 -12.34 7.44 -4.13
CA ALA A 82 -11.69 7.38 -5.43
C ALA A 82 -10.94 8.68 -5.77
N ALA A 83 -11.34 9.83 -5.23
CA ALA A 83 -10.66 11.10 -5.43
C ALA A 83 -9.27 11.11 -4.78
N VAL A 84 -9.15 10.53 -3.59
CA VAL A 84 -7.88 10.41 -2.86
C VAL A 84 -6.91 9.49 -3.60
N VAL A 85 -7.41 8.36 -4.13
CA VAL A 85 -6.60 7.44 -4.93
C VAL A 85 -6.10 8.12 -6.21
N HIS A 86 -6.97 8.86 -6.92
CA HIS A 86 -6.57 9.56 -8.14
C HIS A 86 -5.53 10.66 -7.91
N GLN A 87 -5.60 11.36 -6.78
CA GLN A 87 -4.64 12.41 -6.44
C GLN A 87 -3.25 11.82 -6.14
N GLN A 88 -3.18 10.66 -5.48
CA GLN A 88 -1.91 10.04 -5.11
C GLN A 88 -1.29 9.17 -6.22
N VAL A 89 -2.09 8.62 -7.14
CA VAL A 89 -1.58 7.88 -8.32
C VAL A 89 -0.96 8.81 -9.38
N ARG A 90 -1.33 10.09 -9.39
CA ARG A 90 -0.85 11.09 -10.37
C ARG A 90 0.44 11.83 -9.96
N GLN A 91 0.83 11.78 -8.69
CA GLN A 91 2.16 12.24 -8.26
C GLN A 91 3.21 11.25 -8.75
#